data_AF-G9WKJ8-F1
#
_entry.id   AF-G9WKJ8-F1
#
_cell.length_a   1.000
_cell.length_b   1.000
_cell.length_c   1.000
_cell.angle_alpha   90.00
_cell.angle_beta   90.00
_cell.angle_gamma   90.00
#
_symmetry.space_group_name_H-M   'P 1'
#
loop_
_entity.id
_entity.type
_entity.pdbx_description
1 polymer ?
#
loop_
_entity_poly.entity_id
_entity_poly.type
_entity_poly.pdbx_seq_one_letter_code
_entity_poly.pdbx_strand_id
1 'polypeptide(L)' 'MRINLRTFEIFITSLLLFSLFGILSILPEIRAISCGLTLTSLFFLYEIEREWQRRKKKAVFYKKIERIIARRLSGE' A
#
# COMPACT_ATOMS: atom_id res chain seq x y z
N MET A 1 9.23 -15.17 4.40
CA MET A 1 9.80 -14.20 3.45
C MET A 1 9.15 -12.84 3.70
N ARG A 2 9.83 -11.87 4.33
CA ARG A 2 9.25 -10.52 4.58
C ARG A 2 9.36 -9.71 3.28
N ILE A 3 8.33 -9.77 2.44
CA ILE A 3 8.25 -8.88 1.28
C ILE A 3 8.18 -7.45 1.82
N ASN A 4 9.08 -6.58 1.35
CA ASN A 4 9.06 -5.17 1.71
C ASN A 4 7.80 -4.54 1.11
N LEU A 5 7.02 -3.81 1.93
CA LEU A 5 5.74 -3.20 1.53
C LEU A 5 5.89 -2.38 0.24
N ARG A 6 7.03 -1.69 0.11
CA ARG A 6 7.36 -0.88 -1.07
C ARG A 6 7.58 -1.72 -2.34
N THR A 7 8.22 -2.88 -2.20
CA THR A 7 8.41 -3.81 -3.33
C THR A 7 7.07 -4.41 -3.77
N PHE A 8 6.19 -4.71 -2.80
CA PHE A 8 4.84 -5.19 -3.09
C PHE A 8 3.99 -4.12 -3.81
N GLU A 9 4.05 -2.87 -3.35
CA GLU A 9 3.39 -1.73 -4.00
C GLU A 9 3.82 -1.54 -5.46
N ILE A 10 5.13 -1.61 -5.73
CA ILE A 10 5.68 -1.53 -7.10
C ILE A 10 5.12 -2.66 -7.97
N PHE A 11 5.12 -3.89 -7.44
CA PHE A 11 4.58 -5.05 -8.14
C PHE A 11 3.09 -4.87 -8.48
N ILE A 12 2.25 -4.52 -7.51
CA ILE A 12 0.82 -4.32 -7.72
C ILE A 12 0.55 -3.15 -8.68
N THR A 13 1.33 -2.07 -8.60
CA THR A 13 1.20 -0.93 -9.52
C THR A 13 1.55 -1.33 -10.96
N SER A 14 2.61 -2.14 -11.15
CA SER A 14 2.97 -2.66 -12.47
C SER A 14 1.89 -3.60 -13.03
N LEU A 15 1.29 -4.42 -12.17
CA LEU A 15 0.17 -5.30 -12.54
C LEU A 15 -1.06 -4.49 -12.96
N LEU A 16 -1.38 -3.41 -12.25
CA LEU A 16 -2.47 -2.51 -12.59
C LEU A 16 -2.25 -1.86 -13.97
N LEU A 17 -1.05 -1.36 -14.24
CA LEU A 17 -0.73 -0.78 -15.56
C LEU A 17 -0.92 -1.82 -16.66
N PHE A 18 -0.41 -3.03 -16.47
CA PHE A 18 -0.54 -4.11 -17.45
C PHE A 18 -2.00 -4.52 -17.67
N SER A 19 -2.79 -4.63 -16.60
CA SER A 19 -4.21 -4.98 -16.70
C SER A 19 -5.03 -3.91 -17.40
N LEU A 20 -4.69 -2.63 -17.24
CA LEU A 20 -5.35 -1.54 -17.98
C LEU A 20 -5.13 -1.67 -19.49
N PHE A 21 -3.93 -2.05 -19.95
CA PHE A 21 -3.71 -2.34 -21.37
C PHE A 21 -4.53 -3.54 -21.85
N GLY A 22 -4.67 -4.58 -21.02
CA GLY A 22 -5.45 -5.78 -21.34
C GLY A 22 -6.95 -5.53 -21.53
N ILE A 23 -7.51 -4.46 -20.96
CA ILE A 23 -8.92 -4.06 -21.17
C ILE A 23 -9.17 -3.66 -22.64
N LEU A 24 -8.16 -3.14 -23.34
CA LEU A 24 -8.24 -2.75 -24.75
C LEU A 24 -8.18 -3.96 -25.70
N SER A 25 -8.02 -5.18 -25.17
CA SER A 25 -7.95 -6.39 -25.99
C SER A 25 -9.24 -6.67 -26.74
N ILE A 26 -9.08 -7.16 -27.98
CA ILE A 26 -10.19 -7.57 -28.86
C ILE A 26 -10.85 -8.85 -28.34
N LEU A 27 -10.08 -9.72 -27.67
CA LEU A 27 -10.57 -10.97 -27.13
C LEU A 27 -11.38 -10.72 -25.84
N PRO A 28 -12.67 -11.11 -25.80
CA PRO A 28 -13.54 -10.80 -24.67
C PRO A 28 -13.10 -11.46 -23.36
N GLU A 29 -12.50 -12.64 -23.43
CA GLU A 29 -11.95 -13.36 -22.27
C GLU A 29 -10.78 -12.59 -21.64
N ILE A 30 -9.84 -12.13 -22.46
CA ILE A 30 -8.68 -11.34 -22.00
C ILE A 30 -9.15 -10.05 -21.34
N ARG A 31 -10.15 -9.39 -21.94
CA ARG A 31 -10.74 -8.17 -21.38
C ARG A 31 -11.41 -8.43 -20.03
N ALA A 32 -12.16 -9.52 -19.89
CA ALA A 32 -12.79 -9.89 -18.62
C ALA A 32 -11.76 -10.16 -17.52
N ILE A 33 -10.71 -10.94 -17.83
CA ILE A 33 -9.59 -11.21 -16.91
C ILE A 33 -8.90 -9.90 -16.51
N SER A 34 -8.65 -9.02 -17.48
CA SER A 34 -7.99 -7.73 -17.27
C SER A 34 -8.81 -6.77 -16.41
N CYS A 35 -10.14 -6.76 -16.58
CA CYS A 35 -11.04 -6.05 -15.66
C CYS A 35 -10.92 -6.59 -14.23
N GLY A 36 -10.91 -7.92 -14.05
CA GLY A 36 -10.74 -8.55 -12.74
C GLY A 36 -9.40 -8.21 -12.09
N LEU A 37 -8.30 -8.25 -12.86
CA LEU A 37 -6.95 -7.88 -12.39
C LEU A 37 -6.87 -6.40 -11.99
N THR A 38 -7.55 -5.53 -12.73
CA THR A 38 -7.60 -4.09 -12.43
C THR A 38 -8.29 -3.85 -11.08
N LEU A 39 -9.46 -4.43 -10.86
CA LEU A 39 -10.19 -4.34 -9.59
C LEU A 39 -9.38 -4.88 -8.42
N THR A 40 -8.74 -6.03 -8.62
CA THR A 40 -7.92 -6.69 -7.60
C THR A 40 -6.69 -5.84 -7.24
N SER A 41 -6.05 -5.24 -8.24
CA SER A 41 -4.88 -4.38 -8.02
C SER A 41 -5.26 -3.11 -7.26
N LEU A 42 -6.41 -2.49 -7.58
CA LEU A 42 -6.93 -1.35 -6.83
C LEU A 42 -7.23 -1.70 -5.36
N PHE A 43 -7.82 -2.87 -5.11
CA PHE A 43 -8.06 -3.35 -3.76
C PHE A 43 -6.75 -3.51 -2.96
N PHE A 44 -5.71 -4.11 -3.56
CA PHE A 44 -4.42 -4.25 -2.89
C PHE A 44 -3.74 -2.90 -2.64
N LEU A 45 -3.78 -1.95 -3.58
CA LEU A 45 -3.25 -0.61 -3.35
C LEU A 45 -3.95 0.10 -2.19
N TYR A 46 -5.27 -0.06 -2.07
CA TYR A 46 -6.03 0.46 -0.94
C TYR A 46 -5.59 -0.14 0.41
N GLU A 47 -5.40 -1.46 0.48
CA GLU A 47 -4.92 -2.10 1.71
C GLU A 47 -3.47 -1.68 2.07
N ILE A 48 -2.60 -1.50 1.08
CA ILE A 48 -1.23 -0.99 1.28
C ILE A 48 -1.27 0.43 1.89
N GLU A 49 -2.07 1.34 1.31
CA GLU A 49 -2.26 2.70 1.81
C GLU A 49 -2.75 2.68 3.27
N ARG A 50 -3.74 1.81 3.56
CA ARG A 50 -4.29 1.64 4.91
C ARG A 50 -3.23 1.15 5.90
N GLU A 51 -2.37 0.22 5.48
CA GLU A 51 -1.25 -0.24 6.29
C GLU A 51 -0.20 0.86 6.52
N TRP A 52 0.09 1.66 5.50
CA TRP A 52 0.98 2.82 5.63
C TRP A 52 0.45 3.82 6.65
N GLN A 53 -0.84 4.14 6.61
CA GLN A 53 -1.48 5.01 7.59
C GLN A 53 -1.42 4.44 9.01
N ARG A 54 -1.61 3.12 9.19
CA ARG A 54 -1.45 2.46 10.50
C ARG A 54 -0.02 2.59 11.02
N ARG A 55 0.99 2.37 10.17
CA ARG A 55 2.41 2.54 10.54
C ARG A 55 2.73 3.99 10.89
N LYS A 56 2.23 4.96 10.12
CA LYS A 56 2.40 6.39 10.40
C LYS A 56 1.78 6.79 11.74
N LYS A 57 0.57 6.33 12.06
CA LYS A 57 -0.07 6.58 13.36
C LYS A 57 0.75 6.03 14.53
N LYS A 58 1.29 4.81 14.40
CA LYS A 58 2.19 4.24 15.42
C LYS A 58 3.47 5.07 15.59
N ALA A 59 4.12 5.46 14.49
CA ALA A 59 5.33 6.28 14.53
C ALA A 59 5.07 7.64 15.22
N VAL A 60 3.95 8.29 14.91
CA VAL A 60 3.54 9.55 15.57
C VAL A 60 3.30 9.33 17.06
N PHE A 61 2.64 8.23 17.44
CA PHE A 61 2.41 7.89 18.84
C PHE A 61 3.73 7.69 19.60
N TYR A 62 4.65 6.88 19.07
CA TYR A 62 5.96 6.65 19.69
C TYR A 62 6.78 7.94 19.82
N LYS A 63 6.81 8.79 18.77
CA LYS A 63 7.48 10.09 18.81
C LYS A 63 6.87 11.04 19.84
N LYS A 64 5.57 10.91 20.14
CA LYS A 64 4.90 11.68 21.20
C LYS A 64 5.32 11.20 22.58
N ILE A 65 5.37 9.88 22.79
CA ILE A 65 5.83 9.26 24.04
C ILE A 65 7.30 9.59 24.32
N GLU A 66 8.17 9.45 23.32
CA GLU A 66 9.59 9.82 23.41
C GLU A 66 9.76 11.27 23.89
N ARG A 67 8.98 12.21 23.34
CA ARG A 67 8.99 13.61 23.76
C ARG A 67 8.53 13.81 25.22
N ILE A 68 7.56 13.04 25.68
CA ILE A 68 7.06 13.10 27.07
C ILE A 68 8.13 12.55 28.03
N ILE A 69 8.73 11.42 27.68
CA ILE A 69 9.80 10.80 28.48
C ILE A 69 11.01 11.72 28.53
N ALA A 70 11.43 12.30 27.40
CA ALA A 70 12.54 13.24 27.34
C ALA A 70 12.32 14.45 28.25
N ARG A 71 11.12 15.05 28.25
CA ARG A 71 10.77 16.16 29.16
C ARG A 71 10.85 15.76 30.63
N ARG A 72 10.34 14.57 30.98
CA ARG A 72 10.41 14.08 32.36
C ARG A 72 11.82 13.75 32.81
N LEU A 73 12.69 13.30 31.91
CA LEU A 73 14.10 13.02 32.20
C LEU A 73 14.96 14.28 32.27
N SER A 74 14.57 15.37 31.57
CA SER A 74 15.29 16.65 31.63
C SER A 74 14.98 17.48 32.88
N GLY A 75 14.13 17.01 33.79
CA GLY A 75 13.90 17.64 35.09
C GLY A 75 13.07 18.94 35.07
N GLU A 76 12.27 19.17 34.02
CA GLU A 76 11.17 20.15 34.04
C GLU A 76 9.86 19.54 34.54
#